data_AF-A0AB39UZ99-F1
#
_entry.id   AF-A0AB39UZ99-F1
#
_cell.length_a   1.000
_cell.length_b   1.000
_cell.length_c   1.000
_cell.angle_alpha   90.00
_cell.angle_beta   90.00
_cell.angle_gamma   90.00
#
_symmetry.space_group_name_H-M   'P 1'
#
loop_
_entity.id
_entity.type
_entity.pdbx_description
1 polymer ?
#
loop_
_entity_poly.entity_id
_entity_poly.type
_entity_poly.pdbx_seq_one_letter_code
_entity_poly.pdbx_strand_id
1 'polypeptide(L)'
;MAAVFEDHVLLERNGVRESLYFSETRDSGIQVAAARQPAVTPEKFLRQAQAELRKNPRQALASVGLAPNENGEGYVYQGNNPMLNAMNMQKGDVIRSVNGYVLGNIEEDQALLQQLYEQGNLQVEIERGGTTFTINYALR
;
A
#
# COMPACT_ATOMS: atom_id res chain seq x y z
N MET A 1 6.70 -5.72 25.11
CA MET A 1 5.32 -6.24 24.94
C MET A 1 5.21 -6.73 23.51
N ALA A 2 4.64 -7.90 23.25
CA ALA A 2 4.50 -8.45 21.90
C ALA A 2 3.02 -8.38 21.48
N ALA A 3 2.75 -7.90 20.27
CA ALA A 3 1.42 -7.90 19.66
C ALA A 3 1.43 -8.81 18.43
N VAL A 4 0.44 -9.71 18.36
CA VAL A 4 0.31 -10.71 17.30
C VAL A 4 -0.83 -10.29 16.39
N PHE A 5 -0.53 -10.14 15.10
CA PHE A 5 -1.51 -9.87 14.04
C PHE A 5 -1.52 -11.03 13.04
N GLU A 6 -2.58 -11.13 12.25
CA GLU A 6 -2.88 -12.29 11.41
C GLU A 6 -1.83 -12.57 10.32
N ASP A 7 -1.00 -11.59 9.94
CA ASP A 7 0.06 -11.78 8.92
C ASP A 7 1.50 -11.47 9.38
N HIS A 8 1.69 -10.81 10.53
CA HIS A 8 3.03 -10.49 11.04
C HIS A 8 3.05 -10.40 12.58
N VAL A 9 4.24 -10.66 13.16
CA VAL A 9 4.49 -10.42 14.58
C VAL A 9 5.51 -9.29 14.71
N LEU A 10 5.13 -8.30 15.51
CA LEU A 10 6.01 -7.21 15.92
C LEU A 10 6.84 -7.67 17.12
N LEU A 11 8.15 -7.78 16.93
CA LEU A 11 9.09 -8.04 18.02
C LEU A 11 9.86 -6.77 18.36
N GLU A 12 9.97 -6.53 19.66
CA GLU A 12 10.79 -5.47 20.23
C GLU A 12 11.90 -6.12 21.05
N ARG A 13 13.15 -6.04 20.56
CA ARG A 13 14.34 -6.57 21.26
C ARG A 13 15.37 -5.45 21.36
N ASN A 14 15.75 -5.08 22.58
CA ASN A 14 16.69 -3.98 22.87
C ASN A 14 16.30 -2.61 22.26
N GLY A 15 15.01 -2.30 22.14
CA GLY A 15 14.53 -1.01 21.65
C GLY A 15 14.52 -0.85 20.12
N VAL A 16 14.92 -1.88 19.37
CA VAL A 16 14.79 -1.94 17.91
C VAL A 16 13.47 -2.64 17.58
N ARG A 17 12.65 -2.02 16.73
CA ARG A 17 11.41 -2.60 16.21
C ARG A 17 11.74 -3.42 14.96
N GLU A 18 11.58 -4.73 15.05
CA GLU A 18 11.76 -5.65 13.93
C GLU A 18 10.41 -6.29 13.59
N SER A 19 10.00 -6.18 12.32
CA SER A 19 8.78 -6.83 11.80
C SER A 19 9.17 -8.14 11.14
N LEU A 20 8.75 -9.26 11.73
CA LEU A 20 8.95 -10.61 11.17
C LEU A 20 7.64 -11.11 10.57
N TYR A 21 7.68 -11.40 9.27
CA TYR A 21 6.56 -11.95 8.51
C TYR A 21 6.62 -13.48 8.53
N PHE A 22 5.48 -14.15 8.73
CA PHE A 22 5.42 -15.62 8.77
C PHE A 22 5.27 -16.18 7.35
N SER A 23 6.33 -16.80 6.85
CA SER A 23 6.24 -17.71 5.70
C SER A 23 5.75 -19.06 6.22
N GLU A 24 4.44 -19.28 6.27
CA GLU A 24 3.86 -20.58 6.63
C GLU A 24 4.34 -21.64 5.62
N THR A 25 5.31 -22.46 6.03
CA THR A 25 5.82 -23.59 5.24
C THR A 25 5.48 -24.87 6.01
N ARG A 26 4.45 -25.59 5.55
CA ARG A 26 4.20 -26.96 6.01
C ARG A 26 5.07 -27.94 5.23
N ASP A 27 5.77 -28.75 6.00
CA ASP A 27 6.77 -29.75 5.61
C ASP A 27 6.19 -30.86 4.71
N SER A 28 6.81 -31.08 3.55
CA SER A 28 6.96 -32.38 2.88
C SER A 28 7.79 -32.24 1.59
N GLY A 29 9.01 -32.78 1.61
CA GLY A 29 9.76 -33.14 0.41
C GLY A 29 10.75 -32.09 -0.11
N ILE A 30 12.04 -32.42 -0.02
CA ILE A 30 13.15 -31.74 -0.69
C ILE A 30 12.84 -31.62 -2.19
N GLN A 31 12.40 -30.46 -2.65
CA GLN A 31 12.71 -29.87 -3.95
C GLN A 31 12.71 -28.34 -3.79
N VAL A 32 13.90 -27.74 -3.93
CA VAL A 32 14.09 -26.29 -4.03
C VAL A 32 13.51 -25.78 -5.35
N ALA A 33 12.20 -25.84 -5.50
CA ALA A 33 11.49 -24.93 -6.38
C ALA A 33 11.25 -23.68 -5.53
N ALA A 34 11.99 -22.61 -5.82
CA ALA A 34 11.62 -21.28 -5.38
C ALA A 34 10.20 -21.04 -5.90
N ALA A 35 9.20 -21.36 -5.07
CA ALA A 35 7.84 -20.91 -5.25
C ALA A 35 7.97 -19.41 -5.21
N ARG A 36 8.01 -18.81 -6.41
CA ARG A 36 7.79 -17.40 -6.63
C ARG A 36 6.45 -17.13 -5.95
N GLN A 37 6.48 -16.74 -4.67
CA GLN A 37 5.45 -15.88 -4.13
C GLN A 37 5.31 -14.82 -5.22
N PRO A 38 4.14 -14.68 -5.86
CA PRO A 38 4.02 -13.66 -6.87
C PRO A 38 4.38 -12.38 -6.13
N ALA A 39 5.57 -11.82 -6.43
CA ALA A 39 5.90 -10.49 -5.98
C ALA A 39 4.66 -9.69 -6.36
N VAL A 40 3.94 -9.20 -5.35
CA VAL A 40 2.73 -8.42 -5.59
C VAL A 40 3.27 -7.17 -6.24
N THR A 41 3.35 -7.22 -7.57
CA THR A 41 3.87 -6.12 -8.34
C THR A 41 2.88 -4.99 -8.18
N PRO A 42 3.35 -3.76 -8.11
CA PRO A 42 2.48 -2.60 -8.05
C PRO A 42 1.43 -2.58 -9.15
N GLU A 43 1.78 -3.08 -10.32
CA GLU A 43 0.83 -3.28 -11.41
C GLU A 43 -0.31 -4.24 -11.04
N LYS A 44 0.01 -5.44 -10.51
CA LYS A 44 -1.01 -6.41 -10.07
C LYS A 44 -1.88 -5.83 -8.94
N PHE A 45 -1.24 -5.14 -8.01
CA PHE A 45 -1.90 -4.50 -6.89
C PHE A 45 -2.90 -3.44 -7.32
N LEU A 46 -2.53 -2.53 -8.23
CA LEU A 46 -3.43 -1.51 -8.76
C LEU A 46 -4.61 -2.11 -9.51
N ARG A 47 -4.41 -3.20 -10.27
CA ARG A 47 -5.53 -3.91 -10.90
C ARG A 47 -6.52 -4.46 -9.88
N GLN A 48 -6.02 -5.04 -8.80
CA GLN A 48 -6.87 -5.56 -7.72
C GLN A 48 -7.60 -4.42 -7.00
N ALA A 49 -6.89 -3.33 -6.69
CA ALA A 49 -7.48 -2.14 -6.09
C ALA A 49 -8.60 -1.58 -6.98
N GLN A 50 -8.37 -1.46 -8.29
CA GLN A 50 -9.39 -0.99 -9.23
C GLN A 50 -10.65 -1.88 -9.22
N ALA A 51 -10.47 -3.20 -9.26
CA ALA A 51 -11.60 -4.12 -9.26
C ALA A 51 -12.44 -4.01 -7.98
N GLU A 52 -11.79 -3.81 -6.84
CA GLU A 52 -12.45 -3.67 -5.54
C GLU A 52 -13.06 -2.27 -5.34
N LEU A 53 -12.41 -1.21 -5.85
CA LEU A 53 -12.96 0.15 -5.79
C LEU A 53 -14.33 0.24 -6.47
N ARG A 54 -14.52 -0.48 -7.59
CA ARG A 54 -15.80 -0.53 -8.33
C ARG A 54 -16.92 -1.24 -7.56
N LYS A 55 -16.57 -2.13 -6.64
CA LYS A 55 -17.55 -2.89 -5.84
C LYS A 55 -17.85 -2.18 -4.52
N ASN A 56 -16.81 -1.87 -3.76
CA ASN A 56 -16.87 -1.32 -2.42
C ASN A 56 -15.69 -0.37 -2.19
N PRO A 57 -15.81 0.92 -2.56
CA PRO A 57 -14.67 1.83 -2.56
C PRO A 57 -14.01 2.00 -1.19
N ARG A 58 -14.80 2.14 -0.12
CA ARG A 58 -14.26 2.26 1.24
C ARG A 58 -13.50 1.01 1.69
N GLN A 59 -14.00 -0.17 1.34
CA GLN A 59 -13.36 -1.44 1.68
C GLN A 59 -12.10 -1.65 0.85
N ALA A 60 -12.12 -1.24 -0.42
CA ALA A 60 -10.96 -1.32 -1.29
C ALA A 60 -9.82 -0.44 -0.80
N LEU A 61 -10.11 0.79 -0.39
CA LEU A 61 -9.16 1.69 0.27
C LEU A 61 -8.59 1.04 1.55
N ALA A 62 -9.43 0.51 2.43
CA ALA A 62 -8.97 -0.17 3.64
C ALA A 62 -8.09 -1.39 3.34
N SER A 63 -8.42 -2.16 2.30
CA SER A 63 -7.64 -3.33 1.84
C SER A 63 -6.24 -2.96 1.38
N VAL A 64 -6.09 -1.77 0.78
CA VAL A 64 -4.79 -1.21 0.39
C VAL A 64 -4.08 -0.47 1.52
N GLY A 65 -4.65 -0.45 2.73
CA GLY A 65 -4.09 0.26 3.88
C GLY A 65 -4.27 1.78 3.80
N LEU A 66 -5.28 2.26 3.08
CA LEU A 66 -5.63 3.67 2.96
C LEU A 66 -6.94 3.96 3.68
N ALA A 67 -7.02 5.11 4.33
CA ALA A 67 -8.24 5.63 4.93
C ALA A 67 -8.51 7.04 4.42
N PRO A 68 -9.78 7.47 4.28
CA PRO A 68 -10.08 8.87 3.97
C PRO A 68 -9.50 9.79 5.05
N ASN A 69 -8.94 10.92 4.63
CA ASN A 69 -8.50 11.95 5.57
C ASN A 69 -9.74 12.67 6.14
N GLU A 70 -9.96 12.60 7.45
CA GLU A 70 -11.12 13.24 8.08
C GLU A 70 -10.96 14.76 8.21
N ASN A 71 -9.72 15.27 8.14
CA ASN A 71 -9.40 16.69 8.33
C ASN A 71 -9.17 17.45 7.01
N GLY A 72 -9.45 16.83 5.86
CA GLY A 72 -9.29 17.45 4.55
C GLY A 72 -9.23 16.45 3.41
N GLU A 73 -8.70 16.88 2.27
CA GLU A 73 -8.56 16.02 1.09
C GLU A 73 -7.46 14.96 1.27
N GLY A 74 -7.52 13.94 0.42
CA GLY A 74 -6.54 12.87 0.35
C GLY A 74 -6.82 11.65 1.22
N TYR A 75 -5.83 10.77 1.29
CA TYR A 75 -5.92 9.49 1.99
C TYR A 75 -4.77 9.30 2.97
N VAL A 76 -5.06 8.86 4.19
CA VAL A 76 -4.07 8.56 5.21
C VAL A 76 -3.60 7.12 5.06
N TYR A 77 -2.29 6.94 4.90
CA TYR A 77 -1.67 5.63 4.86
C TYR A 77 -1.59 5.02 6.27
N GLN A 78 -2.16 3.82 6.41
CA GLN A 78 -2.29 3.11 7.69
C GLN A 78 -1.10 2.18 8.01
N GLY A 79 -0.14 2.03 7.09
CA GLY A 79 1.04 1.17 7.30
C GLY A 79 0.84 -0.31 6.96
N ASN A 80 -0.36 -0.71 6.55
CA ASN A 80 -0.73 -2.12 6.35
C ASN A 80 -0.45 -2.63 4.92
N ASN A 81 0.46 -1.99 4.17
CA ASN A 81 0.70 -2.32 2.78
C ASN A 81 2.20 -2.49 2.44
N PRO A 82 2.64 -3.71 2.09
CA PRO A 82 4.05 -3.97 1.82
C PRO A 82 4.57 -3.22 0.58
N MET A 83 3.72 -2.97 -0.43
CA MET A 83 4.10 -2.22 -1.62
C MET A 83 4.28 -0.73 -1.32
N LEU A 84 3.37 -0.11 -0.57
CA LEU A 84 3.50 1.30 -0.17
C LEU A 84 4.72 1.47 0.76
N ASN A 85 4.95 0.53 1.67
CA ASN A 85 6.18 0.51 2.50
C ASN A 85 7.44 0.41 1.64
N ALA A 86 7.44 -0.40 0.58
CA ALA A 86 8.58 -0.51 -0.35
C ALA A 86 8.84 0.80 -1.12
N MET A 87 7.84 1.68 -1.25
CA MET A 87 7.97 3.03 -1.79
C MET A 87 8.39 4.07 -0.74
N ASN A 88 8.89 3.63 0.42
CA ASN A 88 9.31 4.49 1.53
C ASN A 88 8.17 5.34 2.13
N MET A 89 6.93 4.90 1.94
CA MET A 89 5.78 5.47 2.66
C MET A 89 5.76 4.96 4.10
N GLN A 90 5.27 5.81 5.00
CA GLN A 90 5.21 5.58 6.43
C GLN A 90 3.77 5.75 6.91
N LYS A 91 3.41 4.97 7.92
CA LYS A 91 2.11 5.12 8.59
C LYS A 91 1.92 6.57 9.05
N GLY A 92 0.79 7.16 8.69
CA GLY A 92 0.46 8.56 8.95
C GLY A 92 0.73 9.50 7.78
N ASP A 93 1.38 9.05 6.71
CA ASP A 93 1.51 9.84 5.48
C ASP A 93 0.13 10.12 4.88
N VAL A 94 -0.11 11.36 4.48
CA VAL A 94 -1.34 11.76 3.80
C VAL A 94 -1.06 11.90 2.31
N ILE A 95 -1.61 11.02 1.48
CA ILE A 95 -1.52 11.14 0.02
C ILE A 95 -2.46 12.25 -0.43
N ARG A 96 -1.88 13.34 -0.92
CA ARG A 96 -2.62 14.54 -1.34
C ARG A 96 -2.96 14.49 -2.82
N SER A 97 -2.02 14.07 -3.66
CA SER A 97 -2.22 14.02 -5.11
C SER A 97 -1.46 12.87 -5.78
N VAL A 98 -1.92 12.45 -6.95
CA VAL A 98 -1.23 11.48 -7.81
C VAL A 98 -1.21 11.98 -9.25
N ASN A 99 -0.03 12.02 -9.88
CA ASN A 99 0.22 12.65 -11.18
C ASN A 99 -0.35 14.08 -11.29
N GLY A 100 -0.34 14.83 -10.19
CA GLY A 100 -0.89 16.19 -10.10
C GLY A 100 -2.42 16.26 -9.92
N TYR A 101 -3.11 15.12 -9.82
CA TYR A 101 -4.54 15.07 -9.52
C TYR A 101 -4.76 14.94 -8.02
N VAL A 102 -5.49 15.90 -7.43
CA VAL A 102 -5.83 15.89 -6.00
C VAL A 102 -6.76 14.71 -5.70
N LEU A 103 -6.43 13.96 -4.65
CA LEU A 103 -7.22 12.82 -4.20
C LEU A 103 -8.24 13.22 -3.13
N GLY A 104 -9.28 12.40 -2.97
CA GLY A 104 -10.26 12.54 -1.88
C GLY A 104 -11.71 12.45 -2.35
N ASN A 105 -11.94 12.54 -3.65
CA ASN A 105 -13.22 12.20 -4.26
C ASN A 105 -13.13 10.80 -4.85
N ILE A 106 -13.62 9.82 -4.10
CA ILE A 106 -13.63 8.39 -4.46
C ILE A 106 -14.09 8.14 -5.90
N GLU A 107 -15.11 8.85 -6.39
CA GLU A 107 -15.66 8.64 -7.74
C GLU A 107 -14.67 9.10 -8.82
N GLU A 108 -14.04 10.25 -8.63
CA GLU A 108 -13.00 10.79 -9.52
C GLU A 108 -11.71 9.96 -9.43
N ASP A 109 -11.34 9.57 -8.22
CA ASP A 109 -10.16 8.76 -7.91
C ASP A 109 -10.21 7.40 -8.60
N GLN A 110 -11.40 6.82 -8.76
CA GLN A 110 -11.60 5.56 -9.49
C GLN A 110 -11.23 5.71 -10.97
N ALA A 111 -11.69 6.79 -11.62
CA ALA A 111 -11.38 7.06 -13.03
C ALA A 111 -9.89 7.38 -13.20
N LEU A 112 -9.32 8.14 -12.27
CA LEU A 112 -7.91 8.46 -12.23
C LEU A 112 -7.04 7.20 -12.12
N LEU A 113 -7.34 6.29 -11.18
CA LEU A 113 -6.57 5.05 -11.00
C LEU A 113 -6.52 4.20 -12.27
N GLN A 114 -7.60 4.18 -13.06
CA GLN A 114 -7.60 3.51 -14.36
C GLN A 114 -6.59 4.14 -15.33
N GLN A 115 -6.63 5.47 -15.46
CA GLN A 115 -5.72 6.21 -16.34
C GLN A 115 -4.25 6.01 -15.91
N LEU A 116 -3.98 6.07 -14.62
CA LEU A 116 -2.65 5.88 -14.05
C LEU A 116 -2.08 4.50 -14.36
N TYR A 117 -2.92 3.47 -14.25
CA TYR A 117 -2.55 2.10 -14.61
C TYR A 117 -2.17 1.97 -16.09
N GLU A 118 -2.94 2.62 -16.97
CA GLU A 118 -2.69 2.64 -18.42
C GLU A 118 -1.42 3.41 -18.79
N GLN A 119 -1.14 4.52 -18.10
CA GLN A 119 0.09 5.31 -18.28
C GLN A 119 1.35 4.55 -17.84
N GLY A 120 1.24 3.73 -16.79
CA GLY A 120 2.36 2.92 -16.32
C GLY A 120 3.38 3.66 -15.46
N ASN A 121 3.12 4.92 -15.08
CA ASN A 121 3.95 5.71 -14.18
C ASN A 121 3.09 6.43 -13.14
N LEU A 122 3.59 6.50 -11.91
CA LEU A 122 2.97 7.15 -10.78
C LEU A 122 3.92 8.17 -10.17
N GLN A 123 3.40 9.36 -9.93
CA GLN A 123 4.01 10.40 -9.12
C GLN A 123 3.05 10.68 -7.98
N VAL A 124 3.39 10.24 -6.78
CA VAL A 124 2.55 10.36 -5.59
C VAL A 124 3.09 11.50 -4.75
N GLU A 125 2.25 12.48 -4.45
CA GLU A 125 2.55 13.53 -3.50
C GLU A 125 1.95 13.16 -2.15
N ILE A 126 2.81 13.10 -1.13
CA ILE A 126 2.43 12.81 0.25
C ILE A 126 2.79 13.97 1.16
N GLU A 127 2.05 14.12 2.24
CA GLU A 127 2.40 15.00 3.36
C GLU A 127 2.76 14.14 4.57
N ARG A 128 3.93 14.40 5.16
CA ARG A 128 4.43 13.74 6.37
C ARG A 128 4.82 14.80 7.39
N GLY A 129 4.08 14.88 8.49
CA GLY A 129 4.34 15.86 9.55
C GLY A 129 4.33 17.31 9.06
N GLY A 130 3.46 17.64 8.09
CA GLY A 130 3.37 18.98 7.48
C GLY A 130 4.43 19.28 6.41
N THR A 131 5.27 18.31 6.04
CA THR A 131 6.22 18.45 4.93
C THR A 131 5.76 17.61 3.74
N THR A 132 5.79 18.19 2.54
CA THR A 132 5.41 17.50 1.30
C THR A 132 6.58 16.75 0.69
N PHE A 133 6.34 15.51 0.27
CA PHE A 133 7.31 14.65 -0.44
C PHE A 133 6.68 14.12 -1.72
N THR A 134 7.50 13.96 -2.75
CA THR A 134 7.08 13.38 -4.02
C THR A 134 7.79 12.05 -4.24
N ILE A 135 7.01 11.00 -4.49
CA ILE A 135 7.48 9.66 -4.77
C ILE A 135 7.17 9.34 -6.22
N ASN A 136 8.18 8.94 -7.01
CA ASN A 136 8.00 8.56 -8.41
C ASN A 136 8.21 7.05 -8.54
N TYR A 137 7.28 6.38 -9.23
CA TYR A 137 7.27 4.93 -9.36
C TYR A 137 6.86 4.51 -10.78
N ALA A 138 7.64 3.63 -11.40
CA ALA A 138 7.32 3.04 -12.70
C ALA A 138 6.64 1.69 -12.51
N LEU A 139 5.45 1.51 -13.08
CA LEU A 139 4.67 0.26 -13.01
C LEU A 139 5.18 -0.80 -13.99
N ARG A 140 5.94 -0.39 -15.02
CA ARG A 140 6.43 -1.21 -16.14
C ARG A 140 7.91 -0.99 -16.40
#